data_AF-A0A1D2XAV2-F1
#
_entry.id   AF-A0A1D2XAV2-F1
#
_cell.length_a   1.000
_cell.length_b   1.000
_cell.length_c   1.000
_cell.angle_alpha   90.00
_cell.angle_beta   90.00
_cell.angle_gamma   90.00
#
_symmetry.space_group_name_H-M   'P 1'
#
loop_
_entity.id
_entity.type
_entity.pdbx_description
1 polymer ?
#
loop_
_entity_poly.entity_id
_entity_poly.type
_entity_poly.pdbx_seq_one_letter_code
_entity_poly.pdbx_strand_id
1 'polypeptide(L)'
;MSNEQGYNGYSNYQTWNVALWIFNEEGLYRYWIERQHEDNLPRELQDWIEENTPEVTGLYADILGHALGMVDWYEVAEAIREAE
;
A
#
# COMPACT_ATOMS: atom_id res chain seq x y z
N MET A 1 13.15 6.33 24.76
CA MET A 1 11.73 5.96 24.69
C MET A 1 11.48 5.51 23.27
N SER A 2 11.37 4.21 23.02
CA SER A 2 10.99 3.71 21.70
C SER A 2 9.53 4.06 21.49
N ASN A 3 9.24 4.94 20.54
CA ASN A 3 7.88 5.15 20.08
C ASN A 3 7.38 3.81 19.54
N GLU A 4 6.44 3.17 20.22
CA GLU A 4 5.64 2.06 19.67
C GLU A 4 4.67 2.59 18.60
N GLN A 5 5.15 3.42 17.67
CA GLN A 5 4.33 4.16 16.69
C GLN A 5 4.21 3.42 15.36
N GLY A 6 4.04 2.10 15.41
CA GLY A 6 3.71 1.28 14.24
C GLY A 6 2.36 0.60 14.39
N TYR A 7 1.84 0.01 13.33
CA TYR A 7 0.63 -0.80 13.32
C TYR A 7 0.92 -2.18 12.72
N ASN A 8 0.83 -3.24 13.54
CA ASN A 8 1.08 -4.62 13.11
C ASN A 8 2.40 -4.82 12.34
N GLY A 9 3.47 -4.15 12.78
CA GLY A 9 4.80 -4.23 12.16
C GLY A 9 5.05 -3.22 11.04
N TYR A 10 4.04 -2.42 10.66
CA TYR A 10 4.18 -1.35 9.66
C TYR A 10 4.28 0.03 10.32
N SER A 11 4.74 1.04 9.59
CA SER A 11 4.85 2.43 10.04
C SER A 11 3.52 3.07 10.45
N ASN A 12 2.40 2.68 9.84
CA ASN A 12 1.07 3.17 10.17
C ASN A 12 -0.04 2.22 9.69
N TYR A 13 -1.30 2.54 10.04
CA TYR A 13 -2.46 1.73 9.69
C TYR A 13 -2.72 1.66 8.18
N GLN A 14 -2.56 2.78 7.47
CA GLN A 14 -2.83 2.87 6.03
C GLN A 14 -1.87 1.98 5.25
N THR A 15 -0.58 2.00 5.59
CA THR A 15 0.43 1.11 5.01
C THR A 15 0.10 -0.35 5.28
N TRP A 16 -0.18 -0.70 6.54
CA TRP A 16 -0.60 -2.08 6.88
C TRP A 16 -1.85 -2.53 6.13
N ASN A 17 -2.86 -1.66 5.99
CA ASN A 17 -4.11 -2.03 5.37
C ASN A 17 -3.95 -2.34 3.88
N VAL A 18 -3.13 -1.57 3.17
CA VAL A 18 -2.79 -1.84 1.77
C VAL A 18 -2.06 -3.18 1.65
N ALA A 19 -1.02 -3.40 2.45
CA ALA A 19 -0.28 -4.66 2.44
C ALA A 19 -1.19 -5.86 2.76
N LEU A 20 -2.07 -5.73 3.77
CA LEU A 20 -3.04 -6.76 4.14
C LEU A 20 -3.91 -7.19 2.95
N TRP A 21 -4.45 -6.24 2.18
CA TRP A 21 -5.27 -6.56 1.01
C TRP A 21 -4.47 -7.22 -0.10
N ILE A 22 -3.25 -6.74 -0.37
CA ILE A 22 -2.37 -7.36 -1.37
C ILE A 22 -2.07 -8.81 -1.03
N PHE A 23 -1.75 -9.12 0.23
CA PHE A 23 -1.37 -10.48 0.63
C PHE A 23 -2.55 -11.43 0.83
N ASN A 24 -3.76 -10.92 1.11
CA ASN A 24 -4.93 -11.76 1.36
C ASN A 24 -5.76 -12.05 0.11
N GLU A 25 -5.75 -11.16 -0.89
CA GLU A 25 -6.47 -11.37 -2.14
C GLU A 25 -5.59 -12.10 -3.15
N GLU A 26 -5.93 -13.35 -3.48
CA GLU A 26 -5.10 -14.22 -4.33
C GLU A 26 -4.70 -13.57 -5.66
N GLY A 27 -5.61 -12.83 -6.28
CA GLY A 27 -5.33 -12.12 -7.53
C GLY A 27 -4.31 -10.99 -7.38
N LEU A 28 -4.41 -10.21 -6.30
CA LEU A 28 -3.46 -9.12 -6.02
C LEU A 28 -2.10 -9.68 -5.62
N TYR A 29 -2.08 -10.72 -4.77
CA TYR A 29 -0.86 -11.37 -4.34
C TYR A 29 -0.04 -11.86 -5.54
N ARG A 30 -0.66 -12.65 -6.43
CA ARG A 30 0.04 -13.17 -7.61
C ARG A 30 0.52 -12.06 -8.54
N TYR A 31 -0.33 -11.07 -8.79
CA TYR A 31 0.00 -9.95 -9.67
C TYR A 31 1.24 -9.18 -9.18
N TRP A 32 1.32 -8.88 -7.89
CA TRP A 32 2.42 -8.08 -7.33
C TRP A 32 3.68 -8.89 -7.06
N ILE A 33 3.57 -10.16 -6.68
CA ILE A 33 4.73 -11.04 -6.48
C ILE A 33 5.46 -11.32 -7.80
N GLU A 34 4.73 -11.48 -8.91
CA GLU A 34 5.34 -11.60 -10.25
C GLU A 34 6.15 -10.35 -10.66
N ARG A 35 5.87 -9.20 -10.02
CA ARG A 35 6.49 -7.89 -10.28
C ARG A 35 7.43 -7.43 -9.15
N GLN A 36 7.74 -8.30 -8.18
CA GLN A 36 8.50 -7.92 -6.98
C GLN A 36 9.89 -7.33 -7.28
N HIS A 37 10.48 -7.72 -8.41
CA HIS A 37 11.79 -7.28 -8.86
C HIS A 37 11.77 -5.99 -9.69
N GLU A 38 10.61 -5.36 -9.91
CA GLU A 38 10.54 -4.08 -10.61
C GLU A 38 11.26 -2.99 -9.79
N ASP A 39 12.14 -2.25 -10.46
CA ASP A 39 12.99 -1.23 -9.83
C ASP A 39 12.14 -0.12 -9.19
N ASN A 40 11.01 0.21 -9.82
CA ASN A 40 10.11 1.29 -9.41
C ASN A 40 8.79 0.80 -8.77
N LEU A 41 8.80 -0.41 -8.19
CA LEU A 41 7.63 -1.03 -7.57
C LEU A 41 6.83 -0.10 -6.61
N PRO A 42 7.47 0.73 -5.75
CA PRO A 42 6.72 1.68 -4.91
C PRO A 42 5.84 2.64 -5.72
N ARG A 43 6.35 3.18 -6.82
CA ARG A 43 5.58 4.09 -7.67
C ARG A 43 4.49 3.36 -8.44
N GLU A 44 4.77 2.15 -8.92
CA GLU A 44 3.77 1.34 -9.62
C GLU A 44 2.59 0.97 -8.72
N LEU A 45 2.84 0.64 -7.45
CA LEU A 45 1.79 0.40 -6.46
C LEU A 45 0.90 1.64 -6.26
N GLN A 46 1.54 2.81 -6.12
CA GLN A 46 0.85 4.07 -5.97
C GLN A 46 0.00 4.39 -7.21
N ASP A 47 0.59 4.31 -8.40
CA ASP A 47 -0.09 4.57 -9.69
C ASP A 47 -1.29 3.64 -9.86
N TRP A 48 -1.11 2.34 -9.58
CA TRP A 48 -2.20 1.37 -9.68
C TRP A 48 -3.35 1.70 -8.73
N ILE A 49 -3.08 2.10 -7.48
CA ILE A 49 -4.15 2.53 -6.57
C ILE A 49 -4.80 3.82 -7.05
N GLU A 50 -4.05 4.82 -7.50
CA GLU A 50 -4.59 6.09 -8.02
C GLU A 50 -5.52 5.85 -9.23
N GLU A 51 -5.13 4.95 -10.14
CA GLU A 51 -5.92 4.58 -11.33
C GLU A 51 -7.18 3.76 -11.01
N ASN A 52 -7.17 2.96 -9.93
CA ASN A 52 -8.29 2.12 -9.53
C ASN A 52 -9.16 2.72 -8.41
N THR A 53 -8.78 3.90 -7.90
CA THR A 53 -9.55 4.61 -6.88
C THR A 53 -10.86 5.13 -7.49
N PRO A 54 -12.03 4.89 -6.86
CA PRO A 54 -13.30 5.37 -7.38
C PRO A 54 -13.35 6.90 -7.41
N GLU A 55 -13.94 7.46 -8.46
CA GLU A 55 -14.20 8.90 -8.52
C GLU A 55 -15.17 9.30 -7.41
N VAL A 56 -14.68 10.13 -6.48
CA VAL A 56 -15.42 10.71 -5.37
C VAL A 56 -15.18 12.22 -5.32
N THR A 57 -16.07 12.97 -4.68
CA THR A 57 -15.96 14.45 -4.58
C THR A 57 -16.22 14.95 -3.16
N GLY A 58 -15.81 16.19 -2.89
CA GLY A 58 -16.03 16.86 -1.60
C GLY A 58 -15.35 16.12 -0.44
N LEU A 59 -16.06 16.00 0.68
CA LEU A 59 -15.56 15.38 1.92
C LEU A 59 -14.93 13.99 1.70
N TYR A 60 -15.53 13.17 0.84
CA TYR A 60 -15.04 11.81 0.59
C TYR A 60 -13.71 11.82 -0.18
N ALA A 61 -13.55 12.74 -1.12
CA ALA A 61 -12.28 12.91 -1.84
C ALA A 61 -11.16 13.38 -0.90
N ASP A 62 -11.47 14.32 -0.01
CA ASP A 62 -10.48 14.83 0.96
C ASP A 62 -10.04 13.73 1.94
N ILE A 63 -10.98 12.96 2.48
CA ILE A 63 -10.66 11.86 3.42
C ILE A 63 -9.89 10.74 2.71
N LEU A 64 -10.36 10.31 1.53
CA LEU A 64 -9.74 9.21 0.79
C LEU A 64 -8.35 9.60 0.31
N GLY A 65 -8.20 10.78 -0.29
CA GLY A 65 -6.91 11.30 -0.73
C GLY A 65 -5.92 11.48 0.42
N HIS A 66 -6.39 11.97 1.58
CA HIS A 66 -5.54 12.04 2.76
C HIS A 66 -5.09 10.65 3.23
N ALA A 67 -6.00 9.68 3.34
CA ALA A 67 -5.65 8.33 3.77
C ALA A 67 -4.65 7.65 2.80
N LEU A 68 -4.87 7.76 1.49
CA LEU A 68 -3.94 7.23 0.48
C LEU A 68 -2.58 7.94 0.51
N GLY A 69 -2.56 9.26 0.77
CA GLY A 69 -1.33 10.03 0.93
C GLY A 69 -0.51 9.70 2.18
N MET A 70 -1.08 8.94 3.13
CA MET A 70 -0.38 8.46 4.34
C MET A 70 0.25 7.07 4.16
N VAL A 71 0.00 6.40 3.04
CA VAL A 71 0.58 5.09 2.75
C VAL A 71 2.08 5.24 2.44
N ASP A 72 2.91 4.47 3.15
CA ASP A 72 4.32 4.32 2.80
C ASP A 72 4.48 3.22 1.74
N TRP A 73 4.49 3.62 0.46
CA TRP A 73 4.60 2.69 -0.66
C TRP A 73 5.94 1.95 -0.72
N TYR A 74 7.00 2.48 -0.09
CA TYR A 74 8.28 1.78 -0.01
C TYR A 74 8.18 0.58 0.91
N GLU A 75 7.55 0.75 2.07
CA GLU A 75 7.36 -0.33 3.05
C GLU A 75 6.46 -1.45 2.48
N VAL A 76 5.43 -1.12 1.70
CA VAL A 76 4.61 -2.12 0.98
C VAL A 76 5.45 -2.88 -0.05
N ALA A 77 6.28 -2.17 -0.83
CA ALA A 77 7.16 -2.79 -1.83
C ALA A 77 8.23 -3.69 -1.18
N GLU A 78 8.78 -3.30 -0.02
CA GLU A 78 9.69 -4.13 0.76
C GLU A 78 9.01 -5.41 1.24
N ALA A 79 7.78 -5.31 1.79
CA ALA A 79 7.03 -6.49 2.20
C ALA A 79 6.78 -7.46 1.05
N ILE A 80 6.50 -6.96 -0.16
CA ILE A 80 6.32 -7.82 -1.36
C ILE A 80 7.64 -8.52 -1.73
N ARG A 81 8.77 -7.82 -1.67
CA ARG A 81 10.10 -8.37 -1.98
C ARG A 81 10.57 -9.41 -0.96
N GLU A 82 10.13 -9.30 0.30
CA GLU A 82 10.47 -10.25 1.36
C GLU A 82 9.57 -11.50 1.39
N ALA A 83 8.50 -11.53 0.60
CA ALA A 83 7.53 -12.63 0.58
C ALA A 83 7.95 -13.84 -0.29
N GLU A 84 9.18 -13.83 -0.83
CA GLU A 84 9.85 -14.96 -1.53
C GLU A 84 10.13 -16.15 -0.57
#